data_AF-A0A7Y3M3T6-F1
#
_entry.id   AF-A0A7Y3M3T6-F1
#
_cell.length_a   1.000
_cell.length_b   1.000
_cell.length_c   1.000
_cell.angle_alpha   90.00
_cell.angle_beta   90.00
_cell.angle_gamma   90.00
#
_symmetry.space_group_name_H-M   'P 1'
#
loop_
_entity.id
_entity.type
_entity.pdbx_description
1 polymer ?
#
loop_
_entity_poly.entity_id
_entity_poly.type
_entity_poly.pdbx_seq_one_letter_code
_entity_poly.pdbx_strand_id
1 'polypeptide(L)'
;MKNLDIKLGIVVILSFAFLSMMTHNSSYFYVATTIDDFFLPGSQPLQSGTFSSPEQCDNCHGGYDLAVEPAFNWRGSMMSHAMRDPLYLAALT
;
A
#
# COMPACT_ATOMS: atom_id res chain seq x y z
N MET A 1 3.23 21.94 -61.43
CA MET A 1 3.83 22.17 -60.10
C MET A 1 2.78 22.65 -59.10
N LYS A 2 2.09 23.78 -59.33
CA LYS A 2 1.02 24.32 -58.43
C LYS A 2 -0.04 23.30 -57.95
N ASN A 3 -0.50 22.39 -58.81
CA ASN A 3 -1.49 21.38 -58.44
C ASN A 3 -0.92 20.25 -57.55
N LEU A 4 0.40 20.02 -57.59
CA LEU A 4 1.08 19.04 -56.74
C LEU A 4 1.29 19.63 -55.34
N ASP A 5 1.66 20.91 -55.26
CA ASP A 5 1.85 21.63 -53.99
C ASP A 5 0.53 21.73 -53.20
N ILE A 6 -0.59 21.99 -53.88
CA ILE A 6 -1.93 22.01 -53.26
C ILE A 6 -2.34 20.63 -52.75
N LYS A 7 -2.11 19.57 -53.54
CA LYS A 7 -2.43 18.20 -53.11
C LYS A 7 -1.58 17.77 -51.91
N LEU A 8 -0.30 18.12 -51.91
CA LEU A 8 0.61 17.83 -50.80
C LEU A 8 0.18 18.58 -49.53
N GLY A 9 -0.21 19.85 -49.65
CA GLY A 9 -0.75 20.63 -48.54
C GLY A 9 -2.03 20.03 -47.95
N ILE A 10 -2.96 19.58 -48.79
CA ILE A 10 -4.20 18.91 -48.34
C ILE A 10 -3.90 17.60 -47.61
N VAL A 11 -2.98 16.77 -48.13
CA VAL A 11 -2.60 15.50 -47.49
C VAL A 11 -1.97 15.74 -46.12
N VAL A 12 -1.09 16.74 -46.00
CA VAL A 12 -0.47 17.10 -44.72
C VAL A 12 -1.52 17.58 -43.71
N ILE A 13 -2.43 18.49 -44.11
CA ILE A 13 -3.49 18.99 -43.22
C ILE A 13 -4.41 17.86 -42.76
N LEU A 14 -4.81 16.97 -43.66
CA LEU A 14 -5.65 15.82 -43.32
C LEU A 14 -4.94 14.84 -42.38
N SER A 15 -3.64 14.60 -42.57
CA SER A 15 -2.86 13.73 -41.67
C SER A 15 -2.71 14.32 -40.26
N PHE A 16 -2.50 15.62 -40.12
CA PHE A 16 -2.46 16.29 -38.82
C PHE A 16 -3.83 16.30 -38.12
N ALA A 17 -4.92 16.52 -38.87
CA ALA A 17 -6.27 16.44 -38.34
C ALA A 17 -6.62 15.02 -37.85
N PHE A 18 -6.21 13.99 -38.59
CA PHE A 18 -6.43 12.58 -38.22
C PHE A 18 -5.63 12.17 -36.97
N LEU A 19 -4.39 12.66 -36.84
CA LEU A 19 -3.55 12.38 -35.67
C LEU A 19 -4.07 13.07 -34.40
N SER A 20 -4.67 14.26 -34.54
CA SER A 20 -5.33 14.99 -33.44
C SER A 20 -6.57 14.27 -32.89
N MET A 21 -7.31 13.53 -33.73
CA MET A 21 -8.44 12.72 -33.26
C MET A 21 -8.05 11.49 -32.41
N MET A 22 -6.75 11.15 -32.34
CA MET A 22 -6.24 10.02 -31.55
C MET A 22 -5.82 10.40 -30.11
N THR A 23 -5.82 11.69 -29.73
CA THR A 23 -5.30 12.14 -28.42
C THR A 23 -6.36 12.47 -27.35
N HIS A 24 -7.64 12.20 -27.61
CA HIS A 24 -8.71 12.45 -26.64
C HIS A 24 -9.32 11.15 -26.16
N ASN A 25 -8.74 10.52 -25.13
CA ASN A 25 -9.46 9.72 -24.13
C ASN A 25 -8.48 9.25 -23.03
N SER A 26 -7.84 10.18 -22.34
CA SER A 26 -7.35 9.89 -21.00
C SER A 26 -8.54 9.92 -20.06
N SER A 27 -9.32 8.83 -20.04
CA SER A 27 -10.36 8.64 -19.05
C SER A 27 -9.69 8.41 -17.69
N TYR A 28 -9.48 9.49 -16.95
CA TYR A 28 -9.10 9.41 -15.54
C TYR A 28 -10.31 8.90 -14.76
N PHE A 29 -10.41 7.59 -14.61
CA PHE A 29 -11.41 6.98 -13.75
C PHE A 29 -10.97 7.17 -12.30
N TYR A 30 -11.57 8.15 -11.63
CA TYR A 30 -11.53 8.19 -10.17
C TYR A 30 -12.46 7.09 -9.65
N VAL A 31 -11.93 6.17 -8.86
CA VAL A 31 -12.76 5.25 -8.08
C VAL A 31 -13.41 6.10 -7.00
N ALA A 32 -14.74 6.25 -7.05
CA ALA A 32 -15.47 6.97 -6.02
C ALA A 32 -15.25 6.27 -4.67
N THR A 33 -14.78 7.00 -3.68
CA THR A 33 -14.62 6.49 -2.31
C THR A 33 -15.73 7.02 -1.41
N THR A 34 -16.10 6.23 -0.40
CA THR A 34 -16.98 6.65 0.69
C THR A 34 -16.17 6.79 1.97
N ILE A 35 -16.82 7.25 3.05
CA ILE A 35 -16.17 7.28 4.36
C ILE A 35 -15.82 5.86 4.86
N ASP A 36 -16.56 4.84 4.42
CA ASP A 36 -16.37 3.45 4.85
C ASP A 36 -15.07 2.85 4.32
N ASP A 37 -14.55 3.35 3.19
CA ASP A 37 -13.25 2.92 2.64
C ASP A 37 -12.05 3.31 3.52
N PHE A 38 -12.27 4.22 4.47
CA PHE A 38 -11.27 4.66 5.45
C PHE A 38 -11.42 3.96 6.81
N PHE A 39 -12.45 3.13 6.97
CA PHE A 39 -12.65 2.29 8.15
C PHE A 39 -12.26 0.85 7.84
N LEU A 40 -10.96 0.57 7.95
CA LEU A 40 -10.44 -0.78 7.76
C LEU A 40 -10.70 -1.65 9.00
N PRO A 41 -10.82 -2.97 8.84
CA PRO A 41 -10.87 -3.88 9.98
C PRO A 41 -9.56 -3.79 10.78
N GLY A 42 -9.68 -3.63 12.10
CA GLY A 42 -8.55 -3.46 13.01
C GLY A 42 -8.83 -2.40 14.06
N SER A 43 -7.83 -2.12 14.90
CA SER A 43 -7.90 -1.02 15.85
C SER A 43 -7.69 0.31 15.12
N GLN A 44 -8.68 1.19 15.16
CA GLN A 44 -8.53 2.56 14.66
C GLN A 44 -7.61 3.39 15.59
N PRO A 45 -7.18 4.58 15.16
CA PRO A 45 -6.47 5.51 16.05
C PRO A 45 -7.22 5.68 17.37
N LEU A 46 -6.49 5.54 18.48
CA LEU A 46 -7.00 5.61 19.86
C LEU A 46 -7.92 4.46 20.31
N GLN A 47 -8.06 3.37 19.53
CA GLN A 47 -8.86 2.20 19.89
C GLN A 47 -8.05 0.98 20.36
N SER A 48 -6.73 1.08 20.40
CA SER A 48 -5.85 -0.05 20.74
C SER A 48 -5.92 -0.49 22.22
N GLY A 49 -6.61 0.27 23.07
CA GLY A 49 -6.70 0.01 24.51
C GLY A 49 -5.36 0.16 25.22
N THR A 50 -5.28 -0.43 26.42
CA THR A 50 -4.05 -0.47 27.22
C THR A 50 -3.29 -1.76 26.93
N PHE A 51 -1.99 -1.65 26.64
CA PHE A 51 -1.12 -2.80 26.48
C PHE A 51 -0.46 -3.15 27.81
N SER A 52 -0.56 -4.42 28.18
CA SER A 52 0.19 -4.99 29.29
C SER A 52 1.53 -5.53 28.84
N SER A 53 2.50 -5.52 29.75
CA SER A 53 3.80 -6.14 29.52
C SER A 53 3.65 -7.66 29.37
N PRO A 54 4.37 -8.32 28.44
CA PRO A 54 4.32 -9.77 28.24
C PRO A 54 4.62 -10.59 29.50
N GLU A 55 5.38 -10.03 30.45
CA GLU A 55 5.69 -10.64 31.74
C GLU A 55 4.44 -11.00 32.56
N GLN A 56 3.31 -10.33 32.33
CA GLN A 56 2.05 -10.73 32.98
C GLN A 56 1.58 -12.12 32.52
N CYS A 57 1.83 -12.48 31.26
CA CYS A 57 1.46 -13.76 30.68
C CYS A 57 2.39 -14.89 31.16
N ASP A 58 3.68 -14.58 31.36
CA ASP A 58 4.67 -15.56 31.80
C ASP A 58 4.34 -16.21 33.13
N ASN A 59 3.65 -15.49 34.03
CA ASN A 59 3.26 -15.99 35.34
C ASN A 59 2.49 -17.33 35.27
N CYS A 60 1.78 -17.56 34.16
CA CYS A 60 1.06 -18.81 33.90
C CYS A 60 1.64 -19.60 32.71
N HIS A 61 2.32 -18.93 31.78
CA HIS A 61 2.74 -19.51 30.49
C HIS A 61 4.26 -19.65 30.33
N GLY A 62 5.02 -19.56 31.42
CA GLY A 62 6.47 -19.79 31.43
C GLY A 62 6.96 -20.43 32.72
N GLY A 63 8.26 -20.76 32.76
CA GLY A 63 8.93 -21.36 33.91
C GLY A 63 8.78 -22.88 34.02
N TYR A 64 8.42 -23.56 32.92
CA TYR A 64 8.33 -25.01 32.86
C TYR A 64 9.16 -25.57 31.69
N ASP A 65 8.69 -26.62 31.02
CA ASP A 65 9.40 -27.24 29.91
C ASP A 65 9.50 -26.28 28.71
N LEU A 66 10.73 -25.87 28.41
CA LEU A 66 11.08 -24.95 27.32
C LEU A 66 10.63 -25.45 25.95
N ALA A 67 10.52 -26.77 25.75
CA ALA A 67 10.09 -27.33 24.47
C ALA A 67 8.61 -27.04 24.17
N VAL A 68 7.81 -26.75 25.19
CA VAL A 68 6.35 -26.59 25.07
C VAL A 68 5.82 -25.29 25.67
N GLU A 69 6.61 -24.57 26.50
CA GLU A 69 6.13 -23.34 27.11
C GLU A 69 5.94 -22.20 26.09
N PRO A 70 4.81 -21.48 26.11
CA PRO A 70 4.57 -20.36 25.20
C PRO A 70 5.56 -19.22 25.40
N ALA A 71 5.93 -18.91 26.64
CA ALA A 71 6.80 -17.79 26.99
C ALA A 71 8.15 -17.85 26.25
N PHE A 72 8.87 -18.97 26.34
CA PHE A 72 10.16 -19.16 25.66
C PHE A 72 10.01 -19.21 24.14
N ASN A 73 9.05 -19.99 23.63
CA ASN A 73 8.86 -20.17 22.20
C ASN A 73 8.43 -18.86 21.49
N TRP A 74 7.55 -18.07 22.11
CA TRP A 74 7.18 -16.75 21.59
C TRP A 74 8.37 -15.79 21.57
N ARG A 75 9.16 -15.74 22.65
CA ARG A 75 10.35 -14.87 22.75
C ARG A 75 11.36 -15.10 21.64
N GLY A 76 11.58 -16.35 21.23
CA GLY A 76 12.48 -16.68 20.12
C GLY A 76 11.87 -16.58 18.72
N SER A 77 10.59 -16.21 18.60
CA SER A 77 9.88 -16.19 17.32
C SER A 77 10.11 -14.91 16.52
N MET A 78 9.76 -14.95 15.23
CA MET A 78 9.74 -13.74 14.40
C MET A 78 8.75 -12.69 14.91
N MET A 79 7.68 -13.09 15.61
CA MET A 79 6.65 -12.19 16.12
C MET A 79 7.20 -11.29 17.24
N SER A 80 7.94 -11.83 18.21
CA SER A 80 8.54 -11.05 19.32
C SER A 80 9.60 -10.06 18.83
N HIS A 81 10.21 -10.35 17.66
CA HIS A 81 11.26 -9.54 17.06
C HIS A 81 10.77 -8.64 15.91
N ALA A 82 9.47 -8.61 15.60
CA ALA A 82 8.93 -7.86 14.46
C ALA A 82 9.27 -6.35 14.50
N MET A 83 9.36 -5.76 15.69
CA MET A 83 9.71 -4.34 15.89
C MET A 83 11.23 -4.07 15.91
N ARG A 84 12.08 -5.07 15.65
CA ARG A 84 13.54 -4.92 15.60
C ARG A 84 14.07 -4.77 14.16
N ASP A 85 13.19 -4.77 13.18
CA ASP A 85 13.52 -4.55 11.77
C ASP A 85 14.07 -3.13 11.55
N PRO A 86 15.22 -2.96 10.86
CA PRO A 86 15.73 -1.65 10.47
C PRO A 86 14.74 -0.75 9.74
N LEU A 87 13.84 -1.30 8.90
CA LEU A 87 12.83 -0.49 8.21
C LEU A 87 11.78 0.03 9.19
N TYR A 88 11.32 -0.82 10.11
CA TYR A 88 10.44 -0.42 11.20
C TYR A 88 11.06 0.69 12.06
N LEU A 89 12.32 0.53 12.47
CA LEU A 89 13.05 1.54 13.27
C LEU A 89 13.20 2.87 12.52
N ALA A 90 13.48 2.84 11.22
CA ALA A 90 13.56 4.05 10.39
C ALA A 90 12.23 4.81 10.27
N ALA A 91 11.09 4.14 10.47
CA ALA A 91 9.76 4.74 10.41
C ALA A 91 9.29 5.35 11.75
N LEU A 92 10.03 5.16 12.84
CA LEU A 92 9.72 5.68 14.17
C LEU A 92 10.39 7.03 14.50
N THR A 93 11.31 7.49 13.65
CA THR A 93 12.08 8.74 13.81
C THR A 93 11.68 9.77 12.77
#